data_AF-A0A7R9XN24-F1
#
_entry.id   AF-A0A7R9XN24-F1
#
_cell.length_a   1.000
_cell.length_b   1.000
_cell.length_c   1.000
_cell.angle_alpha   90.00
_cell.angle_beta   90.00
_cell.angle_gamma   90.00
#
_symmetry.space_group_name_H-M   'P 1'
#
loop_
_entity.id
_entity.type
_entity.pdbx_description
1 polymer ?
#
loop_
_entity_poly.entity_id
_entity_poly.type
_entity_poly.pdbx_seq_one_letter_code
_entity_poly.pdbx_strand_id
1 'polypeptide(L)'
;NDGRAKVSFMAPSVQGQKECIVRALRSARVVPGAVEYVECHGTGTLLGDPIEVAALTEAFQVAEAKMKRGGLATVGEEKSCSLGALKPNIAHSNIAAGMGSIIKLTEALHQQAFPGQINFSVLNPHIPLEGSPFAIQRQATAWRTQQEHGKDQV
;
A
#
# COMPACT_ATOMS: atom_id res chain seq x y z
N ASN A 1 2.64 -11.59 13.68
CA ASN A 1 2.34 -13.01 13.91
C ASN A 1 0.89 -13.21 13.53
N ASP A 2 0.63 -14.04 12.53
CA ASP A 2 -0.69 -14.27 11.95
C ASP A 2 -1.62 -15.11 12.83
N GLY A 3 -1.12 -15.55 14.00
CA GLY A 3 -1.92 -16.13 15.05
C GLY A 3 -2.57 -17.45 14.64
N ARG A 4 -3.68 -17.79 15.31
CA ARG A 4 -4.42 -19.06 15.08
C ARG A 4 -5.45 -18.99 13.96
N ALA A 5 -5.72 -17.80 13.42
CA ALA A 5 -6.81 -17.56 12.47
C ALA A 5 -6.42 -17.88 11.00
N LYS A 6 -5.20 -18.35 10.76
CA LYS A 6 -4.72 -18.76 9.44
C LYS A 6 -5.12 -20.20 9.12
N VAL A 7 -5.44 -20.47 7.87
CA VAL A 7 -5.93 -21.78 7.39
C VAL A 7 -4.85 -22.87 7.37
N SER A 8 -3.57 -22.49 7.43
CA SER A 8 -2.44 -23.42 7.55
C SER A 8 -1.25 -22.73 8.21
N PHE A 9 -0.21 -23.47 8.59
CA PHE A 9 0.97 -22.92 9.26
C PHE A 9 1.65 -21.80 8.45
N MET A 10 1.68 -21.91 7.12
CA MET A 10 2.33 -20.94 6.23
C MET A 10 1.34 -19.98 5.56
N ALA A 11 0.04 -20.13 5.79
CA ALA A 11 -0.96 -19.26 5.18
C ALA A 11 -0.93 -17.86 5.82
N PRO A 12 -0.98 -16.78 5.02
CA PRO A 12 -1.10 -15.44 5.55
C PRO A 12 -2.47 -15.21 6.19
N SER A 13 -2.57 -14.24 7.11
CA SER A 13 -3.83 -13.83 7.72
C SER A 13 -4.17 -12.38 7.42
N VAL A 14 -5.37 -12.14 6.86
CA VAL A 14 -5.93 -10.79 6.68
C VAL A 14 -5.94 -10.04 8.01
N GLN A 15 -6.41 -10.68 9.08
CA GLN A 15 -6.51 -10.06 10.41
C GLN A 15 -5.14 -9.65 10.96
N GLY A 16 -4.14 -10.53 10.85
CA GLY A 16 -2.78 -10.25 11.33
C GLY A 16 -2.12 -9.08 10.61
N GLN A 17 -2.27 -9.04 9.28
CA GLN A 17 -1.76 -7.94 8.46
C GLN A 17 -2.50 -6.63 8.75
N LYS A 18 -3.82 -6.65 8.82
CA LYS A 18 -4.65 -5.49 9.16
C LYS A 18 -4.25 -4.86 10.50
N GLU A 19 -4.11 -5.68 11.54
CA GLU A 19 -3.70 -5.20 12.86
C GLU A 19 -2.32 -4.55 12.83
N CYS A 20 -1.39 -5.13 12.06
CA CYS A 20 -0.06 -4.56 11.86
C CYS A 20 -0.14 -3.17 11.21
N ILE A 21 -0.87 -3.05 10.10
CA ILE A 21 -1.02 -1.81 9.34
C ILE A 21 -1.70 -0.72 10.18
N VAL A 22 -2.81 -1.05 10.86
CA VAL A 22 -3.51 -0.10 11.75
C VAL A 22 -2.60 0.40 12.88
N ARG A 23 -1.77 -0.48 13.45
CA ARG A 23 -0.79 -0.09 14.47
C ARG A 23 0.28 0.83 13.90
N ALA A 24 0.78 0.55 12.70
CA ALA A 24 1.78 1.38 12.03
C ALA A 24 1.25 2.79 11.75
N LEU A 25 0.07 2.91 11.12
CA LEU A 25 -0.59 4.19 10.85
C LEU A 25 -0.81 5.01 12.13
N ARG A 26 -1.32 4.36 13.19
CA ARG A 26 -1.51 5.00 14.50
C ARG A 26 -0.18 5.46 15.09
N SER A 27 0.87 4.63 15.02
CA SER A 27 2.18 4.98 15.59
C SER A 27 2.83 6.15 14.84
N ALA A 28 2.66 6.20 13.52
CA ALA A 28 3.14 7.30 12.68
C ALA A 28 2.26 8.56 12.77
N ARG A 29 1.05 8.46 13.35
CA ARG A 29 0.03 9.51 13.37
C ARG A 29 -0.34 9.99 11.95
N VAL A 30 -0.36 9.06 11.00
CA VAL A 30 -0.70 9.32 9.59
C VAL A 30 -2.12 8.85 9.32
N VAL A 31 -2.94 9.72 8.72
CA VAL A 31 -4.28 9.35 8.26
C VAL A 31 -4.18 8.51 6.98
N PRO A 32 -5.04 7.50 6.77
CA PRO A 32 -5.01 6.66 5.57
C PRO A 32 -5.02 7.46 4.26
N GLY A 33 -5.86 8.49 4.16
CA GLY A 33 -5.95 9.34 2.96
C GLY A 33 -4.73 10.23 2.68
N ALA A 34 -3.74 10.27 3.58
CA ALA A 34 -2.45 10.92 3.33
C ALA A 34 -1.39 9.95 2.78
N VAL A 35 -1.69 8.65 2.70
CA VAL A 35 -0.80 7.65 2.10
C VAL A 35 -1.06 7.61 0.60
N GLU A 36 -0.05 7.99 -0.19
CA GLU A 36 -0.16 8.06 -1.65
C GLU A 36 0.43 6.84 -2.36
N TYR A 37 1.30 6.08 -1.67
CA TYR A 37 1.93 4.87 -2.20
C TYR A 37 2.13 3.83 -1.10
N VAL A 38 1.87 2.56 -1.43
CA VAL A 38 2.22 1.40 -0.61
C VAL A 38 3.12 0.48 -1.42
N GLU A 39 4.32 0.25 -0.89
CA GLU A 39 5.24 -0.78 -1.34
C GLU A 39 4.85 -2.10 -0.68
N CYS A 40 4.14 -2.95 -1.42
CA CYS A 40 3.60 -4.21 -0.96
C CYS A 40 4.69 -5.27 -0.75
N HIS A 41 4.37 -6.28 0.05
CA HIS A 41 5.09 -7.54 0.05
C HIS A 41 5.03 -8.20 -1.34
N GLY A 42 3.85 -8.30 -1.96
CA GLY A 42 3.68 -8.57 -3.40
C GLY A 42 4.54 -9.71 -3.94
N THR A 43 4.37 -10.92 -3.41
CA THR A 43 5.16 -12.09 -3.83
C THR A 43 4.66 -12.73 -5.13
N GLY A 44 3.58 -12.21 -5.72
CA GLY A 44 3.03 -12.73 -6.97
C GLY A 44 2.25 -14.02 -6.77
N THR A 45 1.77 -14.29 -5.55
CA THR A 45 1.09 -15.55 -5.24
C THR A 45 -0.41 -15.41 -5.42
N LEU A 46 -1.03 -16.43 -6.02
CA LEU A 46 -2.47 -16.41 -6.31
C LEU A 46 -3.35 -16.16 -5.07
N LEU A 47 -2.91 -16.63 -3.90
CA LEU A 47 -3.63 -16.49 -2.64
C LEU A 47 -3.13 -15.30 -1.80
N GLY A 48 -1.81 -15.07 -1.76
CA GLY A 48 -1.23 -14.06 -0.88
C GLY A 48 -1.53 -12.63 -1.33
N ASP A 49 -1.46 -12.36 -2.63
CA ASP A 49 -1.68 -11.01 -3.15
C ASP A 49 -3.13 -10.51 -2.90
N PRO A 50 -4.20 -11.32 -3.14
CA PRO A 50 -5.55 -10.95 -2.71
C PRO A 50 -5.68 -10.71 -1.20
N ILE A 51 -5.05 -11.54 -0.37
CA ILE A 51 -5.09 -11.41 1.10
C ILE A 51 -4.42 -10.10 1.55
N GLU A 52 -3.30 -9.74 0.92
CA GLU A 52 -2.57 -8.51 1.22
C GLU A 52 -3.41 -7.27 0.91
N VAL A 53 -4.02 -7.21 -0.28
CA VAL A 53 -4.86 -6.08 -0.67
C VAL A 53 -6.13 -6.00 0.17
N ALA A 54 -6.77 -7.14 0.49
CA ALA A 54 -7.91 -7.16 1.40
C ALA A 54 -7.55 -6.62 2.79
N ALA A 55 -6.39 -7.02 3.34
CA ALA A 55 -5.91 -6.53 4.62
C ALA A 55 -5.62 -5.03 4.63
N LEU A 56 -5.01 -4.51 3.56
CA LEU A 56 -4.79 -3.08 3.36
C LEU A 56 -6.12 -2.31 3.33
N THR A 57 -7.11 -2.78 2.57
CA THR A 57 -8.43 -2.15 2.45
C THR A 57 -9.13 -2.09 3.79
N GLU A 58 -9.21 -3.21 4.51
CA GLU A 58 -9.83 -3.22 5.84
C GLU A 58 -9.06 -2.35 6.84
N ALA A 59 -7.72 -2.32 6.76
CA ALA A 59 -6.91 -1.51 7.66
C ALA A 59 -7.14 -0.01 7.46
N PHE A 60 -7.20 0.44 6.20
CA PHE A 60 -7.45 1.84 5.85
C PHE A 60 -8.84 2.27 6.35
N GLN A 61 -9.89 1.46 6.08
CA GLN A 61 -11.25 1.72 6.56
C GLN A 61 -11.33 1.80 8.09
N VAL A 62 -10.73 0.84 8.80
CA VAL A 62 -10.75 0.80 10.27
C VAL A 62 -9.97 1.97 10.86
N ALA A 63 -8.81 2.31 10.30
CA ALA A 63 -7.99 3.41 10.77
C ALA A 63 -8.72 4.75 10.56
N GLU A 64 -9.32 4.96 9.40
CA GLU A 64 -10.07 6.16 9.07
C GLU A 64 -11.28 6.33 10.01
N ALA A 65 -12.08 5.27 10.20
CA ALA A 65 -13.22 5.31 11.11
C ALA A 65 -12.83 5.58 12.57
N LYS A 66 -11.65 5.11 13.02
CA LYS A 66 -11.12 5.43 14.36
C LYS A 66 -10.68 6.89 14.47
N MET A 67 -10.03 7.41 13.45
CA MET A 67 -9.52 8.79 13.44
C MET A 67 -10.64 9.82 13.30
N LYS A 68 -11.65 9.57 12.47
CA LYS A 68 -12.88 10.38 12.36
C LYS A 68 -13.58 10.50 13.72
N ARG A 69 -13.75 9.38 14.44
CA ARG A 69 -14.33 9.37 15.80
C ARG A 69 -13.47 10.12 16.83
N GLY A 70 -12.15 10.19 16.61
CA GLY A 70 -11.21 10.92 17.44
C GLY A 70 -11.09 12.42 17.12
N GLY A 71 -11.91 12.95 16.20
CA GLY A 71 -11.91 14.36 15.80
C GLY A 71 -10.75 14.78 14.89
N LEU A 72 -10.03 13.82 14.31
CA LEU A 72 -8.94 14.14 13.37
C LEU A 72 -9.51 14.42 11.97
N ALA A 73 -9.10 15.54 11.37
CA ALA A 73 -9.48 15.89 10.01
C ALA A 73 -9.03 14.80 9.02
N THR A 74 -9.93 14.35 8.17
CA THR A 74 -9.61 13.46 7.05
C THR A 74 -9.32 14.28 5.81
N VAL A 75 -8.41 13.80 4.96
CA VAL A 75 -8.17 14.40 3.65
C VAL A 75 -9.48 14.29 2.86
N GLY A 76 -10.00 15.43 2.39
CA GLY A 76 -11.17 15.46 1.51
C GLY A 76 -10.81 14.92 0.13
N GLU A 77 -11.78 14.23 -0.48
CA GLU A 77 -11.69 13.42 -1.71
C GLU A 77 -10.89 12.11 -1.57
N GLU A 78 -11.43 11.04 -2.17
CA GLU A 78 -10.81 9.72 -2.27
C GLU A 78 -9.59 9.80 -3.19
N LYS A 79 -8.46 10.29 -2.67
CA LYS A 79 -7.18 10.14 -3.38
C LYS A 79 -6.86 8.65 -3.48
N SER A 80 -6.66 8.18 -4.71
CA SER A 80 -6.21 6.81 -4.93
C SER A 80 -4.77 6.65 -4.41
N CYS A 81 -4.56 5.65 -3.57
CA CYS A 81 -3.25 5.21 -3.10
C CYS A 81 -2.69 4.18 -4.08
N SER A 82 -1.50 4.44 -4.60
CA SER A 82 -0.86 3.58 -5.57
C SER A 82 -0.18 2.38 -4.91
N LEU A 83 -0.27 1.20 -5.52
CA LEU A 83 0.37 -0.03 -5.07
C LEU A 83 1.49 -0.43 -6.02
N GLY A 84 2.61 -0.86 -5.48
CA GLY A 84 3.67 -1.52 -6.23
C GLY A 84 4.45 -2.51 -5.38
N ALA A 85 5.38 -3.22 -6.00
CA ALA A 85 6.29 -4.11 -5.30
C ALA A 85 7.65 -4.13 -5.99
N LEU A 86 8.73 -4.33 -5.23
CA LEU A 86 10.09 -4.42 -5.75
C LEU A 86 10.41 -5.80 -6.34
N LYS A 87 9.71 -6.84 -5.89
CA LYS A 87 10.03 -8.24 -6.22
C LYS A 87 10.01 -8.56 -7.72
N PRO A 88 9.16 -7.95 -8.57
CA PRO A 88 9.26 -8.12 -10.01
C PRO A 88 10.61 -7.68 -10.61
N ASN A 89 11.32 -6.74 -9.97
CA ASN A 89 12.62 -6.23 -10.45
C ASN A 89 13.80 -7.09 -10.03
N ILE A 90 13.79 -7.63 -8.81
CA ILE A 90 14.97 -8.30 -8.22
C ILE A 90 14.68 -9.68 -7.63
N ALA A 91 13.51 -10.25 -7.92
CA ALA A 91 12.98 -11.46 -7.29
C ALA A 91 12.81 -11.32 -5.77
N HIS A 92 12.45 -12.43 -5.09
CA HIS A 92 12.28 -12.45 -3.65
C HIS A 92 13.63 -12.62 -2.93
N SER A 93 14.19 -11.51 -2.45
CA SER A 93 15.47 -11.48 -1.72
C SER A 93 15.39 -11.92 -0.25
N ASN A 94 14.41 -12.76 0.09
CA ASN A 94 14.18 -13.31 1.44
C ASN A 94 14.35 -12.28 2.58
N ILE A 95 15.36 -12.47 3.43
CA ILE A 95 15.65 -11.62 4.59
C ILE A 95 15.93 -10.16 4.21
N ALA A 96 16.38 -9.89 2.99
CA ALA A 96 16.68 -8.55 2.49
C ALA A 96 15.48 -7.88 1.80
N ALA A 97 14.34 -8.58 1.66
CA ALA A 97 13.18 -8.05 0.92
C ALA A 97 12.66 -6.74 1.50
N GLY A 98 12.58 -6.64 2.83
CA GLY A 98 12.15 -5.40 3.50
C GLY A 98 13.11 -4.23 3.28
N MET A 99 14.42 -4.48 3.39
CA MET A 99 15.43 -3.44 3.18
C MET A 99 15.44 -2.95 1.73
N GLY A 100 15.31 -3.86 0.76
CA GLY A 100 15.18 -3.48 -0.65
C GLY A 100 14.00 -2.55 -0.89
N SER A 101 12.82 -2.89 -0.34
CA SER A 101 11.62 -2.05 -0.45
C SER A 101 11.80 -0.67 0.19
N ILE A 102 12.51 -0.56 1.32
CA ILE A 102 12.85 0.73 1.92
C ILE A 102 13.74 1.55 0.98
N ILE A 103 14.80 0.95 0.43
CA ILE A 103 15.69 1.63 -0.52
C ILE A 103 14.91 2.12 -1.74
N LYS A 104 14.03 1.29 -2.32
CA LYS A 104 13.15 1.68 -3.44
C LYS A 104 12.30 2.90 -3.09
N LEU A 105 11.68 2.92 -1.90
CA LEU A 105 10.86 4.05 -1.46
C LEU A 105 11.68 5.31 -1.21
N THR A 106 12.86 5.20 -0.62
CA THR A 106 13.78 6.33 -0.45
C THR A 106 14.17 6.93 -1.80
N GLU A 107 14.50 6.10 -2.78
CA GLU A 107 14.81 6.54 -4.14
C GLU A 107 13.59 7.16 -4.84
N ALA A 108 12.40 6.58 -4.69
CA ALA A 108 11.16 7.13 -5.23
C ALA A 108 10.87 8.55 -4.70
N LEU A 109 11.07 8.77 -3.40
CA LEU A 109 10.93 10.09 -2.78
C LEU A 109 12.02 11.05 -3.25
N HIS A 110 13.28 10.59 -3.33
CA HIS A 110 14.40 11.41 -3.79
C HIS A 110 14.19 11.88 -5.24
N GLN A 111 13.70 11.00 -6.10
CA GLN A 111 13.43 11.28 -7.51
C GLN A 111 12.03 11.90 -7.74
N GLN A 112 11.23 12.06 -6.69
CA GLN A 112 9.84 12.54 -6.74
C GLN A 112 9.03 11.81 -7.82
N ALA A 113 9.09 10.48 -7.85
CA ALA A 113 8.40 9.65 -8.83
C ALA A 113 7.80 8.41 -8.18
N PHE A 114 6.57 8.08 -8.54
CA PHE A 114 5.98 6.77 -8.25
C PHE A 114 6.57 5.74 -9.22
N PRO A 115 7.27 4.70 -8.73
CA PRO A 115 7.88 3.71 -9.61
C PRO A 115 6.83 2.82 -10.26
N GLY A 116 6.92 2.63 -11.58
CA GLY A 116 6.05 1.72 -12.32
C GLY A 116 6.28 0.25 -11.96
N GLN A 117 5.20 -0.52 -11.87
CA GLN A 117 5.19 -1.95 -11.65
C GLN A 117 5.53 -2.69 -12.94
N ILE A 118 6.70 -3.31 -12.98
CA ILE A 118 7.13 -4.07 -14.15
C ILE A 118 6.52 -5.48 -14.16
N ASN A 119 6.53 -6.13 -15.33
CA ASN A 119 5.99 -7.48 -15.53
C ASN A 119 4.50 -7.63 -15.15
N PHE A 120 3.74 -6.54 -15.20
CA PHE A 120 2.31 -6.50 -14.91
C PHE A 120 1.51 -6.22 -16.18
N SER A 121 0.74 -7.21 -16.63
CA SER A 121 -0.12 -7.11 -17.81
C SER A 121 -1.60 -7.22 -17.44
N VAL A 122 -1.96 -8.29 -16.72
CA VAL A 122 -3.32 -8.61 -16.32
C VAL A 122 -3.39 -8.66 -14.80
N LEU A 123 -4.40 -8.00 -14.22
CA LEU A 123 -4.67 -8.05 -12.79
C LEU A 123 -5.19 -9.45 -12.42
N ASN A 124 -4.70 -10.01 -11.31
CA ASN A 124 -5.33 -11.20 -10.72
C ASN A 124 -6.78 -10.86 -10.34
N PRO A 125 -7.80 -11.55 -10.91
CA PRO A 125 -9.21 -11.19 -10.73
C PRO A 125 -9.71 -11.34 -9.29
N HIS A 126 -8.95 -12.01 -8.42
CA HIS A 126 -9.28 -12.14 -7.01
C HIS A 126 -8.81 -10.96 -6.15
N ILE A 127 -8.03 -10.02 -6.71
CA ILE A 127 -7.57 -8.83 -5.98
C ILE A 127 -8.71 -7.80 -5.93
N PRO A 128 -9.23 -7.44 -4.74
CA PRO A 128 -10.39 -6.57 -4.61
C PRO A 128 -10.01 -5.09 -4.69
N LEU A 129 -9.72 -4.59 -5.90
CA LEU A 129 -9.43 -3.17 -6.12
C LEU A 129 -10.69 -2.31 -6.27
N GLU A 130 -11.76 -2.87 -6.82
CA GLU A 130 -13.03 -2.16 -7.00
C GLU A 130 -13.62 -1.78 -5.64
N GLY A 131 -13.95 -0.50 -5.45
CA GLY A 131 -14.43 0.05 -4.18
C GLY A 131 -13.35 0.17 -3.08
N SER A 132 -12.09 -0.11 -3.40
CA SER A 132 -10.94 0.15 -2.52
C SER A 132 -10.29 1.50 -2.86
N PRO A 133 -9.53 2.12 -1.94
CA PRO A 133 -8.77 3.32 -2.26
C PRO A 133 -7.53 3.04 -3.13
N PHE A 134 -7.31 1.78 -3.57
CA PHE A 134 -6.04 1.36 -4.16
C PHE A 134 -6.09 1.20 -5.68
N ALA A 135 -4.99 1.53 -6.33
CA ALA A 135 -4.74 1.23 -7.75
C ALA A 135 -3.32 0.71 -7.95
N ILE A 136 -3.10 -0.18 -8.94
CA ILE A 136 -1.74 -0.63 -9.27
C ILE A 136 -1.00 0.47 -10.03
N GLN A 137 0.21 0.82 -9.60
CA GLN A 137 1.07 1.78 -10.29
C GLN A 137 1.64 1.15 -11.56
N ARG A 138 0.94 1.28 -12.70
CA ARG A 138 1.34 0.60 -13.96
C ARG A 138 2.58 1.19 -14.64
N GLN A 139 2.77 2.49 -14.52
CA GLN A 139 3.83 3.23 -15.20
C GLN A 139 4.51 4.17 -14.20
N ALA A 140 5.73 4.63 -14.50
CA ALA A 140 6.33 5.66 -13.68
C ALA A 140 5.58 6.98 -13.87
N THR A 141 5.21 7.65 -12.77
CA THR A 141 4.55 8.96 -12.82
C THR A 141 5.18 9.91 -11.80
N ALA A 142 5.07 11.22 -12.03
CA ALA A 142 5.59 12.21 -11.09
C ALA A 142 4.84 12.15 -9.74
N TRP A 143 5.59 12.17 -8.65
CA TRP A 143 5.08 12.30 -7.29
C TRP A 143 5.02 13.79 -6.92
N ARG A 144 4.02 14.48 -7.49
CA ARG A 144 3.84 15.93 -7.29
C ARG A 144 3.40 16.20 -5.86
N THR A 145 4.14 17.06 -5.16
CA THR A 145 3.73 17.52 -3.83
C THR A 145 2.64 18.59 -3.94
N GLN A 146 1.84 18.80 -2.89
CA GLN A 146 0.75 19.79 -2.91
C GLN A 146 1.20 21.24 -3.19
N GLN A 147 2.49 21.55 -3.09
CA GLN A 147 3.04 22.88 -3.42
C GLN A 147 3.06 23.17 -4.93
N GLU A 148 3.02 22.15 -5.80
CA GLU A 148 3.08 22.32 -7.26
C GLU A 148 1.70 22.49 -7.90
N HIS A 149 0.64 22.00 -7.25
CA HIS A 149 -0.74 22.15 -7.75
C HIS A 149 -1.22 23.63 -7.81
N GLY A 150 -0.56 24.53 -7.08
CA GLY A 150 -0.89 25.96 -7.10
C GLY A 150 -0.10 26.81 -8.12
N LYS A 151 0.86 26.22 -8.86
CA LYS A 151 1.71 26.97 -9.80
C LYS A 151 1.36 26.74 -11.28
N ASP A 152 0.60 25.70 -11.59
CA ASP A 152 0.16 25.39 -12.96
C ASP A 152 -1.19 26.08 -13.34
N GLN A 153 -1.65 27.06 -12.56
CA GLN A 153 -2.95 27.75 -12.73
C GLN A 153 -2.81 29.28 -12.95
N VAL A 154 -1.62 29.78 -13.32
CA VAL A 154 -1.38 31.21 -13.63
C VAL A 154 -0.78 31.38 -15.02
#